data_AF-R7Z4Z5-F1
#
_entry.id   AF-R7Z4Z5-F1
#
_cell.length_a   1.000
_cell.length_b   1.000
_cell.length_c   1.000
_cell.angle_alpha   90.00
_cell.angle_beta   90.00
_cell.angle_gamma   90.00
#
_symmetry.space_group_name_H-M   'P 1'
#
loop_
_entity.id
_entity.type
_entity.pdbx_description
1 polymer ?
#
loop_
_entity_poly.entity_id
_entity_poly.type
_entity_poly.pdbx_seq_one_letter_code
_entity_poly.pdbx_strand_id
1 'polypeptide(L)'
;MIYQVALLIAEQIENFGKKRDIGDVEFLPALDIFENEMVSVLSDVEKYVDTTKPSLVEFKRERKFLHRLSDVRSELVMILYVLEQQKVILEDLLNDTEDCDPNCLECRWLGGTPKWDLVENARSTLRQYEERIKKIDGDAEQIEKAVQDILELKRTYSSIKDAHSSVLLSTAVIGFTVITVVFAPLTFLTALFALKINGFDKLQVNGSDPDSPYRSDYMGGIFVSSEALTIALTAVAVIVSLRYIRSWDRLEEEDLKKETVGKGKSKACNDELGSKGGAGKSDLESQ
;
A
#
# COMPACT_ATOMS: atom_id res chain seq x y z
N MET A 1 -39.05 -23.42 35.19
CA MET A 1 -38.85 -22.54 34.01
C MET A 1 -37.36 -22.37 33.69
N ILE A 2 -36.53 -22.06 34.69
CA ILE A 2 -35.08 -21.85 34.55
C ILE A 2 -34.34 -23.06 33.91
N TYR A 3 -34.62 -24.28 34.35
CA TYR A 3 -34.04 -25.50 33.77
C TYR A 3 -34.33 -25.70 32.28
N GLN A 4 -35.55 -25.35 31.82
CA GLN A 4 -35.91 -25.47 30.40
C GLN A 4 -35.14 -24.46 29.53
N VAL A 5 -34.88 -23.27 30.07
CA VAL A 5 -34.06 -22.25 29.41
C VAL A 5 -32.61 -22.73 29.30
N ALA A 6 -32.05 -23.29 30.38
CA ALA A 6 -30.69 -23.84 30.36
C ALA A 6 -30.52 -24.96 29.31
N LEU A 7 -31.48 -25.88 29.23
CA LEU A 7 -31.47 -26.95 28.23
C LEU A 7 -31.57 -26.41 26.80
N LEU A 8 -32.43 -25.42 26.55
CA LEU A 8 -32.59 -24.82 25.23
C LEU A 8 -31.30 -24.11 24.78
N ILE A 9 -30.64 -23.39 25.69
CA ILE A 9 -29.35 -22.76 25.40
C ILE A 9 -28.29 -23.83 25.11
N ALA A 10 -28.23 -24.88 25.92
CA ALA A 10 -27.28 -25.98 25.73
C ALA A 10 -27.47 -26.71 24.38
N GLU A 11 -28.71 -26.96 23.98
CA GLU A 11 -29.04 -27.53 22.67
C GLU A 11 -28.64 -26.60 21.52
N GLN A 12 -28.84 -25.29 21.67
CA GLN A 12 -28.45 -24.31 20.66
C GLN A 12 -26.92 -24.24 20.48
N ILE A 13 -26.16 -24.36 21.57
CA ILE A 13 -24.69 -24.42 21.55
C ILE A 13 -24.22 -25.69 20.84
N GLU A 14 -24.85 -26.83 21.13
CA GLU A 14 -24.52 -28.08 20.46
C GLU A 14 -24.82 -28.01 18.95
N ASN A 15 -25.93 -27.37 18.57
CA ASN A 15 -26.32 -27.18 17.17
C ASN A 15 -25.43 -26.19 16.41
N PHE A 16 -24.77 -25.25 17.08
CA PHE A 16 -23.91 -24.25 16.44
C PHE A 16 -22.70 -24.87 15.71
N GLY A 17 -22.10 -25.90 16.29
CA GLY A 17 -20.93 -26.58 15.73
C GLY A 17 -21.26 -27.80 14.86
N LYS A 18 -22.55 -28.12 14.66
CA LYS A 18 -22.97 -29.27 13.85
C LYS A 18 -23.38 -28.84 12.45
N LYS A 19 -23.16 -29.74 11.50
CA LYS A 19 -23.75 -29.68 10.18
C LYS A 19 -25.28 -29.79 10.30
N ARG A 20 -26.00 -29.01 9.50
CA ARG A 20 -27.46 -29.06 9.46
C ARG A 20 -27.93 -29.38 8.06
N ASP A 21 -28.74 -30.41 7.93
CA ASP A 21 -29.42 -30.75 6.68
C ASP A 21 -30.84 -30.19 6.74
N ILE A 22 -31.13 -29.19 5.91
CA ILE A 22 -32.49 -28.67 5.76
C ILE A 22 -32.95 -29.03 4.35
N GLY A 23 -33.63 -30.18 4.23
CA GLY A 23 -34.03 -30.73 2.94
C GLY A 23 -32.84 -31.35 2.21
N ASP A 24 -32.59 -30.87 0.98
CA ASP A 24 -31.48 -31.33 0.12
C ASP A 24 -30.24 -30.42 0.20
N VAL A 25 -30.20 -29.51 1.18
CA VAL A 25 -29.12 -28.54 1.36
C VAL A 25 -28.38 -28.83 2.67
N GLU A 26 -27.11 -29.22 2.54
CA GLU A 26 -26.18 -29.41 3.67
C GLU A 26 -25.57 -28.05 4.04
N PHE A 27 -25.86 -27.58 5.25
CA PHE A 27 -25.25 -26.39 5.84
C PHE A 27 -24.04 -26.80 6.67
N LEU A 28 -22.90 -26.18 6.36
CA LEU A 28 -21.67 -26.33 7.13
C LEU A 28 -21.83 -25.77 8.55
N PRO A 29 -21.00 -26.23 9.52
CA PRO A 29 -20.90 -25.61 10.82
C PRO A 29 -20.63 -24.10 10.68
N ALA A 30 -21.21 -23.30 11.58
CA ALA A 30 -21.17 -21.84 11.43
C ALA A 30 -19.73 -21.30 11.29
N LEU A 31 -18.78 -21.84 12.06
CA LEU A 31 -17.37 -21.41 12.03
C LEU A 31 -16.65 -21.79 10.72
N ASP A 32 -17.01 -22.92 10.11
CA ASP A 32 -16.42 -23.38 8.84
C ASP A 32 -16.80 -22.45 7.68
N ILE A 33 -17.95 -21.77 7.76
CA ILE A 33 -18.39 -20.79 6.75
C ILE A 33 -17.41 -19.62 6.70
N PHE A 34 -16.96 -19.12 7.86
CA PHE A 34 -16.01 -18.02 7.94
C PHE A 34 -14.63 -18.43 7.42
N GLU A 35 -14.13 -19.60 7.81
CA GLU A 35 -12.87 -20.14 7.30
C GLU A 35 -12.90 -20.26 5.77
N ASN A 36 -13.99 -20.77 5.20
CA ASN A 36 -14.15 -20.88 3.74
C ASN A 36 -14.23 -19.52 3.05
N GLU A 37 -14.92 -18.55 3.63
CA GLU A 37 -15.00 -17.19 3.08
C GLU A 37 -13.61 -16.52 3.06
N MET A 38 -12.80 -16.72 4.10
CA MET A 38 -11.41 -16.24 4.15
C MET A 38 -10.57 -16.80 3.00
N VAL A 39 -10.61 -18.11 2.81
CA VAL A 39 -9.90 -18.81 1.74
C VAL A 39 -10.41 -18.37 0.36
N SER A 40 -11.72 -18.16 0.23
CA SER A 40 -12.33 -17.64 -1.00
C SER A 40 -11.82 -16.24 -1.33
N VAL A 41 -11.70 -15.34 -0.35
CA VAL A 41 -11.19 -13.99 -0.59
C VAL A 41 -9.72 -14.04 -1.01
N LEU A 42 -8.91 -14.87 -0.36
CA LEU A 42 -7.50 -15.03 -0.74
C LEU A 42 -7.37 -15.53 -2.19
N SER A 43 -8.13 -16.55 -2.56
CA SER A 43 -8.14 -17.07 -3.93
C SER A 43 -8.63 -16.04 -4.95
N ASP A 44 -9.64 -15.24 -4.60
CA ASP A 44 -10.13 -14.15 -5.44
C ASP A 44 -9.06 -13.05 -5.65
N VAL A 45 -8.25 -12.77 -4.63
CA VAL A 45 -7.14 -11.81 -4.68
C VAL A 45 -6.01 -12.33 -5.56
N GLU A 46 -5.57 -13.58 -5.37
CA GLU A 46 -4.56 -14.21 -6.22
C GLU A 46 -4.99 -14.19 -7.69
N LYS A 47 -6.22 -14.63 -7.96
CA LYS A 47 -6.80 -14.58 -9.31
C LYS A 47 -6.84 -13.16 -9.86
N TYR A 48 -7.16 -12.16 -9.05
CA TYR A 48 -7.14 -10.75 -9.47
C TYR A 48 -5.72 -10.26 -9.78
N VAL A 49 -4.70 -10.71 -9.05
CA VAL A 49 -3.31 -10.34 -9.30
C VAL A 49 -2.80 -10.99 -10.59
N ASP A 50 -3.09 -12.27 -10.81
CA ASP A 50 -2.62 -13.03 -11.97
C ASP A 50 -3.32 -12.63 -13.28
N THR A 51 -4.63 -12.38 -13.24
CA THR A 51 -5.41 -12.12 -14.47
C THR A 51 -5.38 -10.66 -14.92
N THR A 52 -5.06 -9.74 -14.02
CA THR A 52 -5.16 -8.31 -14.32
C THR A 52 -3.82 -7.80 -14.84
N LYS A 53 -3.84 -7.10 -15.98
CA LYS A 53 -2.65 -6.40 -16.49
C LYS A 53 -2.11 -5.46 -15.41
N PRO A 54 -0.79 -5.40 -15.19
CA PRO A 54 -0.19 -4.58 -14.14
C PRO A 54 -0.74 -3.14 -14.11
N SER A 55 -0.92 -2.53 -15.28
CA SER A 55 -1.34 -1.13 -15.42
C SER A 55 -2.80 -0.84 -15.09
N LEU A 56 -3.65 -1.84 -14.79
CA LEU A 56 -5.06 -1.65 -14.43
C LEU A 56 -5.26 -1.92 -12.95
N VAL A 57 -5.15 -0.87 -12.14
CA VAL A 57 -5.48 -0.90 -10.70
C VAL A 57 -6.98 -0.63 -10.54
N GLU A 58 -7.74 -1.65 -10.16
CA GLU A 58 -9.17 -1.52 -9.89
C GLU A 58 -9.43 -1.27 -8.40
N PHE A 59 -9.28 -0.01 -7.96
CA PHE A 59 -9.46 0.38 -6.56
C PHE A 59 -10.77 -0.09 -5.92
N LYS A 60 -11.87 -0.12 -6.68
CA LYS A 60 -13.17 -0.60 -6.19
C LYS A 60 -13.13 -2.09 -5.82
N ARG A 61 -12.44 -2.88 -6.62
CA ARG A 61 -12.31 -4.33 -6.42
C ARG A 61 -11.37 -4.64 -5.25
N GLU A 62 -10.24 -3.94 -5.18
CA GLU A 62 -9.30 -4.05 -4.06
C GLU A 62 -9.94 -3.67 -2.72
N ARG A 63 -10.69 -2.57 -2.69
CA ARG A 63 -11.47 -2.17 -1.50
C ARG A 63 -12.49 -3.24 -1.11
N LYS A 64 -13.12 -3.92 -2.08
CA LYS A 64 -14.10 -4.99 -1.80
C LYS A 64 -13.45 -6.17 -1.08
N PHE A 65 -12.22 -6.54 -1.43
CA PHE A 65 -11.49 -7.61 -0.74
C PHE A 65 -11.22 -7.26 0.72
N LEU A 66 -10.67 -6.07 0.96
CA LEU A 66 -10.40 -5.59 2.32
C LEU A 66 -11.68 -5.45 3.15
N HIS A 67 -12.76 -4.96 2.54
CA HIS A 67 -14.04 -4.87 3.21
C HIS A 67 -14.58 -6.26 3.60
N ARG A 68 -14.52 -7.27 2.72
CA ARG A 68 -14.98 -8.64 3.05
C ARG A 68 -14.19 -9.22 4.23
N LEU A 69 -12.87 -9.03 4.26
CA LEU A 69 -12.03 -9.52 5.37
C LEU A 69 -12.38 -8.81 6.69
N SER A 70 -12.51 -7.47 6.64
CA SER A 70 -12.90 -6.67 7.81
C SER A 70 -14.30 -7.02 8.33
N ASP A 71 -15.22 -7.36 7.43
CA ASP A 71 -16.59 -7.76 7.74
C ASP A 71 -16.61 -9.11 8.46
N VAL A 72 -15.94 -10.14 7.90
CA VAL A 72 -15.75 -11.45 8.54
C VAL A 72 -15.19 -11.32 9.95
N ARG A 73 -14.14 -10.50 10.13
CA ARG A 73 -13.55 -10.28 11.47
C ARG A 73 -14.53 -9.63 12.44
N SER A 74 -15.30 -8.65 11.96
CA SER A 74 -16.31 -7.97 12.77
C SER A 74 -17.45 -8.91 13.17
N GLU A 75 -17.88 -9.79 12.26
CA GLU A 75 -18.86 -10.84 12.52
C GLU A 75 -18.34 -11.89 13.52
N LEU A 76 -17.07 -12.30 13.42
CA LEU A 76 -16.45 -13.21 14.39
C LEU A 76 -16.41 -12.61 15.81
N VAL A 77 -16.10 -11.32 15.92
CA VAL A 77 -16.14 -10.60 17.21
C VAL A 77 -17.57 -10.55 17.77
N MET A 78 -18.56 -10.33 16.90
CA MET A 78 -19.97 -10.33 17.30
C MET A 78 -20.42 -11.70 17.81
N ILE A 79 -20.02 -12.78 17.15
CA ILE A 79 -20.30 -14.15 17.58
C ILE A 79 -19.60 -14.43 18.91
N LEU A 80 -18.33 -14.05 19.06
CA LEU A 80 -17.59 -14.21 20.31
C LEU A 80 -18.34 -13.57 21.49
N TYR A 81 -18.83 -12.34 21.30
CA TYR A 81 -19.60 -11.65 22.33
C TYR A 81 -20.87 -12.41 22.74
N VAL A 82 -21.61 -12.98 21.78
CA VAL A 82 -22.79 -13.80 22.07
C VAL A 82 -22.43 -15.08 22.83
N LEU A 83 -21.34 -15.75 22.44
CA LEU A 83 -20.87 -16.96 23.14
C LEU A 83 -20.42 -16.66 24.57
N GLU A 84 -19.72 -15.53 24.78
CA GLU A 84 -19.33 -15.07 26.11
C GLU A 84 -20.56 -14.77 26.98
N GLN A 85 -21.59 -14.12 26.43
CA GLN A 85 -22.85 -13.91 27.15
C GLN A 85 -23.54 -15.22 27.52
N GLN A 86 -23.61 -16.17 26.59
CA GLN A 86 -24.19 -17.49 26.85
C GLN A 86 -23.43 -18.22 27.95
N LYS A 87 -22.10 -18.15 27.95
CA LYS A 87 -21.25 -18.73 28.99
C LYS A 87 -21.55 -18.16 30.38
N VAL A 88 -21.63 -16.83 30.50
CA VAL A 88 -21.96 -16.18 31.78
C VAL A 88 -23.34 -16.63 32.28
N ILE A 89 -24.34 -16.65 31.40
CA ILE A 89 -25.69 -17.12 31.76
C ILE A 89 -25.65 -18.58 32.20
N LEU A 90 -24.93 -19.45 31.49
CA LEU A 90 -24.78 -20.86 31.89
C LEU A 90 -24.08 -21.00 33.24
N GLU A 91 -23.04 -20.20 33.51
CA GLU A 91 -22.31 -20.23 34.79
C GLU A 91 -23.20 -19.76 35.95
N ASP A 92 -23.95 -18.67 35.77
CA ASP A 92 -24.90 -18.18 36.77
C ASP A 92 -25.98 -19.25 37.08
N LEU A 93 -26.51 -19.90 36.04
CA LEU A 93 -27.52 -20.96 36.19
C LEU A 93 -26.99 -22.22 36.90
N LEU A 94 -25.71 -22.56 36.68
CA LEU A 94 -25.06 -23.66 37.39
C LEU A 94 -24.80 -23.30 38.86
N ASN A 95 -24.34 -22.08 39.14
CA ASN A 95 -24.10 -21.62 40.52
C ASN A 95 -25.41 -21.56 41.33
N ASP A 96 -26.51 -21.05 40.74
CA ASP A 96 -27.83 -20.99 41.37
C ASP A 96 -28.40 -22.38 41.72
N THR A 97 -27.88 -23.44 41.08
CA THR A 97 -28.33 -24.83 41.31
C THR A 97 -27.45 -25.60 42.28
N GLU A 98 -26.20 -25.20 42.49
CA GLU A 98 -25.35 -25.74 43.56
C GLU A 98 -25.86 -25.32 44.97
N ASP A 99 -26.54 -24.18 45.08
CA ASP A 99 -27.15 -23.69 46.32
C ASP A 99 -28.54 -24.29 46.63
N CYS A 100 -29.08 -25.16 45.78
CA CYS A 100 -30.35 -25.84 46.05
C CYS A 100 -30.16 -26.99 47.05
N ASP A 101 -30.76 -26.87 48.24
CA ASP A 101 -30.82 -27.95 49.24
C ASP A 101 -31.39 -29.24 48.60
N PRO A 102 -30.68 -30.38 48.63
CA PRO A 102 -31.19 -31.65 48.11
C PRO A 102 -32.47 -32.14 48.81
N ASN A 103 -32.83 -31.57 49.97
CA ASN A 103 -34.10 -31.81 50.66
C ASN A 103 -35.20 -30.79 50.35
N CYS A 104 -34.98 -29.84 49.45
CA CYS A 104 -36.01 -28.87 49.08
C CYS A 104 -37.23 -29.60 48.49
N LEU A 105 -38.42 -29.18 48.95
CA LEU A 105 -39.70 -29.76 48.51
C LEU A 105 -39.86 -29.71 46.99
N GLU A 106 -39.32 -28.68 46.33
CA GLU A 106 -39.43 -28.42 44.89
C GLU A 106 -38.65 -29.45 44.04
N CYS A 107 -37.50 -29.93 44.50
CA CYS A 107 -36.74 -31.02 43.86
C CYS A 107 -37.48 -32.37 43.93
N ARG A 108 -38.31 -32.57 44.98
CA ARG A 108 -39.10 -33.80 45.17
C ARG A 108 -40.30 -33.87 44.21
N TRP A 109 -40.87 -32.74 43.80
CA TRP A 109 -41.97 -32.67 42.82
C TRP A 109 -41.50 -32.91 41.37
N LEU A 110 -40.24 -32.61 41.05
CA LEU A 110 -39.67 -32.77 39.71
C LEU A 110 -39.15 -34.19 39.42
N GLY A 111 -39.29 -35.14 40.36
CA GLY A 111 -38.98 -36.56 40.12
C GLY A 111 -37.49 -36.90 40.08
N GLY A 112 -36.62 -36.06 40.66
CA GLY A 112 -35.18 -36.30 40.76
C GLY A 112 -34.35 -35.02 40.68
N THR A 113 -33.06 -35.11 40.99
CA THR A 113 -32.10 -34.04 40.72
C THR A 113 -32.02 -33.81 39.21
N PRO A 114 -32.17 -32.57 38.69
CA PRO A 114 -32.06 -32.32 37.27
C PRO A 114 -30.69 -32.78 36.77
N LYS A 115 -30.64 -33.50 35.65
CA LYS A 115 -29.37 -33.87 35.02
C LYS A 115 -28.80 -32.63 34.34
N TRP A 116 -27.83 -31.99 34.99
CA TRP A 116 -27.10 -30.82 34.50
C TRP A 116 -25.93 -31.20 33.57
N ASP A 117 -25.68 -32.49 33.35
CA ASP A 117 -24.60 -33.01 32.50
C ASP A 117 -24.57 -32.36 31.10
N LEU A 118 -25.74 -32.08 30.53
CA LEU A 118 -25.88 -31.49 29.19
C LEU A 118 -25.50 -30.00 29.17
N VAL A 119 -25.80 -29.29 30.27
CA VAL A 119 -25.47 -27.87 30.50
C VAL A 119 -23.97 -27.73 30.77
N GLU A 120 -23.38 -28.63 31.56
CA GLU A 120 -21.93 -28.68 31.81
C GLU A 120 -21.15 -29.00 30.52
N ASN A 121 -21.64 -29.92 29.69
CA ASN A 121 -21.03 -30.22 28.40
C ASN A 121 -21.12 -29.02 27.44
N ALA A 122 -22.24 -28.29 27.43
CA ALA A 122 -22.39 -27.06 26.64
C ALA A 122 -21.39 -25.98 27.08
N ARG A 123 -21.15 -25.82 28.39
CA ARG A 123 -20.11 -24.94 28.91
C ARG A 123 -18.71 -25.29 28.39
N SER A 124 -18.35 -26.58 28.41
CA SER A 124 -17.08 -27.05 27.85
C SER A 124 -16.97 -26.79 26.34
N THR A 125 -18.08 -26.99 25.62
CA THR A 125 -18.17 -26.77 24.17
C THR A 125 -18.02 -25.29 23.80
N LEU A 126 -18.61 -24.37 24.58
CA LEU A 126 -18.45 -22.93 24.39
C LEU A 126 -16.98 -22.52 24.44
N ARG A 127 -16.21 -23.06 25.38
CA ARG A 127 -14.78 -22.78 25.49
C ARG A 127 -14.01 -23.23 24.24
N GLN A 128 -14.36 -24.38 23.68
CA GLN A 128 -13.76 -24.86 22.42
C GLN A 128 -14.09 -23.93 21.25
N TYR A 129 -15.31 -23.40 21.19
CA TYR A 129 -15.68 -22.40 20.17
C TYR A 129 -14.96 -21.07 20.36
N GLU A 130 -14.82 -20.58 21.59
CA GLU A 130 -14.03 -19.37 21.90
C GLU A 130 -12.58 -19.52 21.41
N GLU A 131 -11.93 -20.65 21.71
CA GLU A 131 -10.57 -20.96 21.27
C GLU A 131 -10.48 -21.05 19.75
N ARG A 132 -11.48 -21.68 19.10
CA ARG A 132 -11.53 -21.77 17.64
C ARG A 132 -11.74 -20.41 16.98
N ILE A 133 -12.64 -19.56 17.48
CA ILE A 133 -12.86 -18.20 16.95
C ILE A 133 -11.59 -17.37 17.06
N LYS A 134 -10.88 -17.43 18.19
CA LYS A 134 -9.59 -16.73 18.34
C LYS A 134 -8.55 -17.19 17.34
N LYS A 135 -8.52 -18.49 17.04
CA LYS A 135 -7.65 -19.03 15.99
C LYS A 135 -8.05 -18.48 14.61
N ILE A 136 -9.34 -18.51 14.28
CA ILE A 136 -9.84 -17.99 12.99
C ILE A 136 -9.54 -16.50 12.85
N ASP A 137 -9.73 -15.68 13.89
CA ASP A 137 -9.38 -14.24 13.84
C ASP A 137 -7.86 -14.02 13.68
N GLY A 138 -7.02 -14.85 14.33
CA GLY A 138 -5.57 -14.81 14.15
C GLY A 138 -5.13 -15.21 12.73
N ASP A 139 -5.79 -16.21 12.14
CA ASP A 139 -5.60 -16.57 10.73
C ASP A 139 -6.13 -15.46 9.81
N ALA A 140 -7.22 -14.80 10.19
CA ALA A 140 -7.81 -13.70 9.46
C ALA A 140 -6.89 -12.49 9.37
N GLU A 141 -6.26 -12.13 10.47
CA GLU A 141 -5.27 -11.05 10.53
C GLU A 141 -4.07 -11.35 9.62
N GLN A 142 -3.59 -12.60 9.61
CA GLN A 142 -2.49 -13.01 8.73
C GLN A 142 -2.88 -12.92 7.26
N ILE A 143 -4.07 -13.39 6.90
CA ILE A 143 -4.59 -13.31 5.52
C ILE A 143 -4.81 -11.85 5.11
N GLU A 144 -5.34 -11.01 5.99
CA GLU A 144 -5.52 -9.57 5.73
C GLU A 144 -4.19 -8.89 5.40
N LYS A 145 -3.14 -9.15 6.19
CA LYS A 145 -1.78 -8.65 5.91
C LYS A 145 -1.25 -9.18 4.58
N ALA A 146 -1.36 -10.48 4.33
CA ALA A 146 -0.91 -11.07 3.07
C ALA A 146 -1.62 -10.45 1.85
N VAL A 147 -2.93 -10.21 1.94
CA VAL A 147 -3.71 -9.54 0.89
C VAL A 147 -3.24 -8.09 0.71
N GLN A 148 -2.99 -7.35 1.78
CA GLN A 148 -2.46 -5.99 1.70
C GLN A 148 -1.08 -5.97 1.02
N ASP A 149 -0.18 -6.87 1.41
CA ASP A 149 1.17 -7.00 0.85
C ASP A 149 1.14 -7.33 -0.65
N ILE A 150 0.29 -8.28 -1.07
CA ILE A 150 0.12 -8.66 -2.48
C ILE A 150 -0.39 -7.48 -3.30
N LEU A 151 -1.39 -6.74 -2.78
CA LEU A 151 -1.93 -5.57 -3.45
C LEU A 151 -0.92 -4.43 -3.55
N GLU A 152 -0.12 -4.21 -2.51
CA GLU A 152 0.96 -3.22 -2.51
C GLU A 152 2.07 -3.60 -3.51
N LEU A 153 2.50 -4.86 -3.51
CA LEU A 153 3.49 -5.38 -4.46
C LEU A 153 3.05 -5.14 -5.90
N LYS A 154 1.77 -5.40 -6.21
CA LYS A 154 1.19 -5.13 -7.52
C LYS A 154 1.28 -3.65 -7.90
N ARG A 155 0.90 -2.74 -7.00
CA ARG A 155 0.98 -1.28 -7.24
C ARG A 155 2.41 -0.81 -7.46
N THR A 156 3.35 -1.30 -6.63
CA THR A 156 4.77 -0.99 -6.75
C THR A 156 5.34 -1.48 -8.08
N TYR A 157 5.02 -2.70 -8.48
CA TYR A 157 5.45 -3.25 -9.77
C TYR A 157 4.93 -2.42 -10.95
N SER A 158 3.67 -1.99 -10.92
CA SER A 158 3.07 -1.14 -11.96
C SER A 158 3.73 0.23 -12.02
N SER A 159 3.98 0.85 -10.86
CA SER A 159 4.68 2.14 -10.78
C SER A 159 6.09 2.08 -11.37
N ILE A 160 6.86 1.02 -11.04
CA ILE A 160 8.21 0.81 -11.60
C ILE A 160 8.16 0.65 -13.12
N LYS A 161 7.20 -0.12 -13.63
CA LYS A 161 7.02 -0.33 -15.06
C LYS A 161 6.67 0.96 -15.81
N ASP A 162 5.80 1.79 -15.23
CA ASP A 162 5.42 3.08 -15.80
C ASP A 162 6.59 4.07 -15.76
N ALA A 163 7.38 4.05 -14.68
CA ALA A 163 8.60 4.85 -14.57
C ALA A 163 9.63 4.47 -15.65
N HIS A 164 9.86 3.18 -15.88
CA HIS A 164 10.77 2.72 -16.93
C HIS A 164 10.32 3.17 -18.33
N SER A 165 9.01 3.09 -18.60
CA SER A 165 8.43 3.57 -19.86
C SER A 165 8.63 5.09 -20.02
N SER A 166 8.52 5.84 -18.93
CA SER A 166 8.77 7.29 -18.91
C SER A 166 10.23 7.64 -19.17
N VAL A 167 11.18 6.86 -18.63
CA VAL A 167 12.62 7.03 -18.89
C VAL A 167 12.98 6.74 -20.35
N LEU A 168 12.39 5.71 -20.95
CA LEU A 168 12.58 5.44 -22.38
C LEU A 168 12.06 6.59 -23.24
N LEU A 169 10.88 7.13 -22.90
CA LEU A 169 10.29 8.26 -23.61
C LEU A 169 11.16 9.52 -23.47
N SER A 170 11.63 9.84 -22.27
CA SER A 170 12.50 11.01 -22.06
C SER A 170 13.83 10.89 -22.82
N THR A 171 14.42 9.70 -22.85
CA THR A 171 15.63 9.41 -23.63
C THR A 171 15.40 9.62 -25.13
N ALA A 172 14.26 9.16 -25.65
CA ALA A 172 13.90 9.36 -27.06
C ALA A 172 13.73 10.85 -27.40
N VAL A 173 13.08 11.62 -26.52
CA VAL A 173 12.91 13.08 -26.65
C VAL A 173 14.25 13.80 -26.65
N ILE A 174 15.17 13.43 -25.75
CA ILE A 174 16.53 14.00 -25.72
C ILE A 174 17.25 13.70 -27.03
N GLY A 175 17.20 12.46 -27.53
CA GLY A 175 17.82 12.07 -28.80
C GLY A 175 17.27 12.87 -30.00
N PHE A 176 15.94 12.99 -30.11
CA PHE A 176 15.30 13.80 -31.15
C PHE A 176 15.71 15.28 -31.07
N THR A 177 15.82 15.83 -29.87
CA THR A 177 16.22 17.22 -29.64
C THR A 177 17.66 17.46 -30.10
N VAL A 178 18.59 16.55 -29.79
CA VAL A 178 19.99 16.63 -30.25
C VAL A 178 20.07 16.60 -31.77
N ILE A 179 19.33 15.69 -32.43
CA ILE A 179 19.28 15.61 -33.89
C ILE A 179 18.74 16.91 -34.47
N THR A 180 17.64 17.44 -33.92
CA THR A 180 16.99 18.66 -34.43
C THR A 180 17.89 19.89 -34.30
N VAL A 181 18.58 20.07 -33.16
CA VAL A 181 19.49 21.20 -32.92
C VAL A 181 20.66 21.21 -33.90
N VAL A 182 21.14 20.03 -34.33
CA VAL A 182 22.23 19.92 -35.32
C VAL A 182 21.71 20.09 -36.75
N PHE A 183 20.61 19.41 -37.12
CA PHE A 183 20.14 19.37 -38.50
C PHE A 183 19.34 20.59 -38.94
N ALA A 184 18.60 21.24 -38.04
CA ALA A 184 17.77 22.39 -38.42
C ALA A 184 18.61 23.59 -38.92
N PRO A 185 19.72 24.00 -38.26
CA PRO A 185 20.57 25.08 -38.77
C PRO A 185 21.28 24.68 -40.08
N LEU A 186 21.76 23.44 -40.18
CA LEU A 186 22.43 22.95 -41.39
C LEU A 186 21.50 22.95 -42.60
N THR A 187 20.27 22.44 -42.43
CA THR A 187 19.26 22.45 -43.50
C THR A 187 18.87 23.88 -43.91
N PHE A 188 18.75 24.78 -42.94
CA PHE A 188 18.55 26.21 -43.22
C PHE A 188 19.70 26.82 -44.04
N LEU A 189 20.96 26.52 -43.69
CA LEU A 189 22.12 26.98 -44.46
C LEU A 189 22.13 26.42 -45.89
N THR A 190 21.82 25.14 -46.06
CA THR A 190 21.73 24.55 -47.41
C THR A 190 20.64 25.21 -48.26
N ALA A 191 19.50 25.56 -47.65
CA ALA A 191 18.45 26.31 -48.34
C ALA A 191 18.87 27.74 -48.70
N LEU A 192 19.65 28.40 -47.84
CA LEU A 192 20.19 29.74 -48.09
C LEU A 192 21.18 29.72 -49.26
N PHE A 193 22.03 28.70 -49.36
CA PHE A 193 22.94 28.53 -50.50
C PHE A 193 22.24 28.08 -51.79
N ALA A 194 21.13 27.36 -51.69
CA ALA A 194 20.30 27.03 -52.86
C ALA A 194 19.58 28.27 -53.42
N LEU A 195 19.37 29.30 -52.60
CA LEU A 195 18.90 30.60 -53.05
C LEU A 195 20.01 31.34 -53.80
N LYS A 196 19.86 31.46 -55.12
CA LYS A 196 20.70 32.34 -55.95
C LYS A 196 20.44 33.79 -55.54
N ILE A 197 21.26 34.32 -54.64
CA ILE A 197 21.23 35.74 -54.29
C ILE A 197 21.96 36.50 -55.39
N ASN A 198 21.20 37.14 -56.29
CA ASN A 198 21.69 38.02 -57.38
C ASN A 198 22.38 39.31 -56.86
N GLY A 199 22.93 39.30 -55.63
CA GLY A 199 23.58 40.44 -54.98
C GLY A 199 25.11 40.36 -54.99
N PHE A 200 25.70 39.26 -55.47
CA PHE A 200 27.15 39.07 -55.57
C PHE A 200 27.75 39.45 -56.94
N ASP A 201 27.01 40.17 -57.79
CA ASP A 201 27.52 40.67 -59.08
C ASP A 201 28.58 41.78 -58.94
N LYS A 202 28.74 42.36 -57.75
CA LYS A 202 29.71 43.47 -57.50
C LYS A 202 31.12 43.03 -57.10
N LEU A 203 31.41 41.73 -57.06
CA LEU A 203 32.77 41.21 -56.85
C LEU A 203 33.38 40.58 -58.12
N GLN A 204 32.76 40.78 -59.29
CA GLN A 204 33.41 40.51 -60.58
C GLN A 204 34.55 41.52 -60.80
N VAL A 205 35.79 41.05 -60.63
CA VAL A 205 36.97 41.78 -61.11
C VAL A 205 37.16 41.38 -62.57
N ASN A 206 36.93 42.36 -63.44
CA ASN A 206 36.98 42.35 -64.90
C ASN A 206 35.72 41.80 -65.57
N GLY A 207 34.89 42.74 -66.02
CA GLY A 207 33.82 42.46 -66.95
C GLY A 207 34.36 41.81 -68.23
N SER A 208 33.51 40.98 -68.82
CA SER A 208 33.67 40.24 -70.09
C SER A 208 34.00 38.74 -69.95
N ASP A 209 33.25 37.99 -69.14
CA ASP A 209 32.76 36.66 -69.56
C ASP A 209 31.76 36.07 -68.53
N PRO A 210 30.63 35.50 -68.96
CA PRO A 210 29.60 34.97 -68.06
C PRO A 210 29.89 33.57 -67.47
N ASP A 211 31.06 32.98 -67.72
CA ASP A 211 31.37 31.57 -67.40
C ASP A 211 32.63 31.35 -66.54
N SER A 212 33.21 32.39 -65.92
CA SER A 212 34.38 32.19 -65.05
C SER A 212 33.98 31.82 -63.61
N PRO A 213 34.44 30.67 -63.06
CA PRO A 213 34.06 30.24 -61.71
C PRO A 213 34.71 31.10 -60.62
N TYR A 214 33.91 31.43 -59.59
CA TYR A 214 34.34 32.19 -58.42
C TYR A 214 35.54 31.53 -57.71
N ARG A 215 36.53 32.33 -57.30
CA ARG A 215 37.65 31.86 -56.46
C ARG A 215 37.15 31.41 -55.09
N SER A 216 37.02 30.10 -54.96
CA SER A 216 36.61 29.32 -53.77
C SER A 216 37.40 29.64 -52.48
N ASP A 217 38.64 30.14 -52.59
CA ASP A 217 39.56 30.18 -51.45
C ASP A 217 39.27 31.28 -50.42
N TYR A 218 38.53 32.35 -50.77
CA TYR A 218 38.29 33.47 -49.85
C TYR A 218 36.90 33.47 -49.20
N MET A 219 35.89 32.87 -49.85
CA MET A 219 34.56 32.70 -49.25
C MET A 219 34.49 31.52 -48.27
N GLY A 220 35.30 30.48 -48.47
CA GLY A 220 35.38 29.35 -47.53
C GLY A 220 35.94 29.74 -46.15
N GLY A 221 36.94 30.63 -46.10
CA GLY A 221 37.60 30.99 -44.84
C GLY A 221 36.74 31.79 -43.87
N ILE A 222 35.89 32.70 -44.38
CA ILE A 222 35.03 33.55 -43.55
C ILE A 222 33.81 32.76 -43.05
N PHE A 223 33.29 31.83 -43.86
CA PHE A 223 32.14 31.00 -43.50
C PHE A 223 32.50 29.93 -42.45
N VAL A 224 33.65 29.26 -42.58
CA VAL A 224 34.15 28.32 -41.56
C VAL A 224 34.37 29.03 -40.22
N SER A 225 34.79 30.30 -40.24
CA SER A 225 35.00 31.08 -39.02
C SER A 225 33.69 31.42 -38.28
N SER A 226 32.63 31.79 -39.01
CA SER A 226 31.35 32.13 -38.41
C SER A 226 30.58 30.90 -37.94
N GLU A 227 30.75 29.76 -38.62
CA GLU A 227 30.14 28.48 -38.25
C GLU A 227 30.85 27.86 -37.03
N ALA A 228 32.18 27.92 -36.97
CA ALA A 228 32.93 27.55 -35.77
C ALA A 228 32.54 28.40 -34.56
N LEU A 229 32.21 29.69 -34.78
CA LEU A 229 31.77 30.59 -33.72
C LEU A 229 30.39 30.20 -33.18
N THR A 230 29.41 29.89 -34.03
CA THR A 230 28.07 29.46 -33.57
C THR A 230 28.09 28.08 -32.93
N ILE A 231 28.89 27.13 -33.45
CA ILE A 231 29.09 25.82 -32.81
C ILE A 231 29.79 25.99 -31.45
N ALA A 232 30.81 26.85 -31.35
CA ALA A 232 31.47 27.15 -30.09
C ALA A 232 30.50 27.83 -29.10
N LEU A 233 29.68 28.78 -29.55
CA LEU A 233 28.74 29.50 -28.69
C LEU A 233 27.64 28.57 -28.16
N THR A 234 27.11 27.69 -29.00
CA THR A 234 26.11 26.69 -28.61
C THR A 234 26.72 25.61 -27.71
N ALA A 235 27.94 25.14 -27.99
CA ALA A 235 28.66 24.22 -27.11
C ALA A 235 28.95 24.85 -25.74
N VAL A 236 29.35 26.12 -25.69
CA VAL A 236 29.56 26.86 -24.44
C VAL A 236 28.23 27.02 -23.70
N ALA A 237 27.13 27.37 -24.37
CA ALA A 237 25.82 27.50 -23.74
C ALA A 237 25.32 26.16 -23.14
N VAL A 238 25.58 25.04 -23.83
CA VAL A 238 25.26 23.68 -23.34
C VAL A 238 26.16 23.31 -22.16
N ILE A 239 27.46 23.58 -22.22
CA ILE A 239 28.40 23.31 -21.11
C ILE A 239 28.04 24.13 -19.88
N VAL A 240 27.68 25.41 -20.06
CA VAL A 240 27.23 26.29 -18.97
C VAL A 240 25.91 25.78 -18.39
N SER A 241 24.94 25.40 -19.22
CA SER A 241 23.67 24.82 -18.76
C SER A 241 23.88 23.52 -17.98
N LEU A 242 24.75 22.63 -18.45
CA LEU A 242 25.10 21.38 -17.76
C LEU A 242 25.86 21.63 -16.45
N ARG A 243 26.75 22.63 -16.41
CA ARG A 243 27.44 23.02 -15.16
C ARG A 243 26.49 23.65 -14.16
N TYR A 244 25.55 24.46 -14.62
CA TYR A 244 24.54 25.07 -13.76
C TYR A 244 23.66 24.00 -13.10
N ILE A 245 23.15 23.04 -13.88
CA ILE A 245 22.38 21.89 -13.36
C ILE A 245 23.19 21.06 -12.36
N ARG A 246 24.43 20.68 -12.69
CA ARG A 246 25.30 19.94 -11.75
C ARG A 246 25.64 20.72 -10.47
N SER A 247 25.70 22.05 -10.54
CA SER A 247 25.97 22.89 -9.37
C SER A 247 24.76 22.99 -8.45
N TRP A 248 23.55 22.93 -8.99
CA TRP A 248 22.30 22.87 -8.22
C TRP A 248 22.18 21.54 -7.46
N ASP A 249 22.47 20.40 -8.09
CA ASP A 249 22.48 19.09 -7.43
C ASP A 249 23.47 19.02 -6.24
N ARG A 250 24.61 19.72 -6.33
CA ARG A 250 25.60 19.79 -5.25
C ARG A 250 25.16 20.65 -4.06
N LEU A 251 24.34 21.68 -4.29
CA LEU A 251 23.84 22.53 -3.21
C LEU A 251 22.74 21.82 -2.41
N GLU A 252 21.89 21.05 -3.09
CA GLU A 252 20.84 20.25 -2.45
C GLU A 252 21.43 19.13 -1.56
N GLU A 253 22.55 18.51 -1.97
CA GLU A 253 23.30 17.57 -1.12
C GLU A 253 23.93 18.22 0.12
N GLU A 254 24.34 19.49 0.06
CA GLU A 254 24.93 20.18 1.22
C GLU A 254 23.89 20.67 2.23
N ASP A 255 22.70 21.06 1.78
CA ASP A 255 21.62 21.46 2.68
C ASP A 255 21.00 20.26 3.41
N LEU A 256 20.87 19.10 2.74
CA LEU A 256 20.47 17.84 3.39
C LEU A 256 21.50 17.35 4.44
N LYS A 257 22.80 17.59 4.20
CA LYS A 257 23.87 17.30 5.19
C LYS A 257 23.86 18.26 6.37
N LYS A 258 23.52 19.54 6.18
CA LYS A 258 23.44 20.53 7.27
C LYS A 258 22.23 20.30 8.17
N GLU A 259 21.08 19.89 7.62
CA GLU A 259 19.91 19.50 8.43
C GLU A 259 20.16 18.24 9.28
N THR A 260 20.83 17.23 8.73
CA THR A 260 21.13 15.99 9.47
C THR A 260 22.17 16.19 10.59
N VAL A 261 23.19 17.04 10.36
CA VAL A 261 24.18 17.40 11.41
C VAL A 261 23.57 18.35 12.46
N GLY A 262 22.63 19.22 12.07
CA GLY A 262 21.90 20.11 13.00
C GLY A 262 20.95 19.35 13.95
N LYS A 263 20.25 18.33 13.45
CA LYS A 263 19.41 17.45 14.30
C LYS A 263 20.23 16.59 15.28
N GLY A 264 21.45 16.22 14.92
CA GLY A 264 22.35 15.45 15.80
C GLY A 264 22.82 16.21 17.05
N LYS A 265 23.08 17.53 16.93
CA LYS A 265 23.48 18.36 18.08
C LYS A 265 22.32 18.75 19.00
N SER A 266 21.10 18.89 18.48
CA SER A 266 19.92 19.22 19.30
C SER A 266 19.47 18.04 20.16
N LYS A 267 19.65 16.79 19.70
CA LYS A 267 19.30 15.59 20.49
C LYS A 267 20.26 15.35 21.66
N ALA A 268 21.55 15.67 21.51
CA ALA A 268 22.53 15.52 22.59
C ALA A 268 22.33 16.51 23.76
N CYS A 269 21.65 17.64 23.55
CA CYS A 269 21.44 18.64 24.61
C CYS A 269 20.18 18.39 25.45
N ASN A 270 19.25 17.56 24.98
CA ASN A 270 18.01 17.23 25.71
C ASN A 270 18.15 15.99 26.61
N ASP A 271 19.13 15.12 26.37
CA ASP A 271 19.33 13.92 27.19
C ASP A 271 20.06 14.21 28.52
N GLU A 272 20.69 15.38 28.71
CA GLU A 272 21.33 15.78 29.98
C GLU A 272 20.40 16.52 30.96
N LEU A 273 19.18 16.92 30.56
CA LEU A 273 18.24 17.65 31.43
C LEU A 273 17.07 16.82 31.98
N GLY A 274 17.01 15.52 31.66
CA GLY A 274 15.91 14.63 32.06
C GLY A 274 16.11 13.78 33.33
N SER A 275 17.27 13.81 34.00
CA SER A 275 17.63 12.82 35.04
C SER A 275 17.69 13.33 36.49
N LYS A 276 17.03 14.45 36.84
CA LYS A 276 16.87 14.86 38.26
C LYS A 276 15.51 15.50 38.53
N GLY A 277 14.56 14.71 39.04
CA GLY A 277 13.32 15.24 39.57
C GLY A 277 12.36 14.15 40.04
N GLY A 278 12.54 13.68 41.28
CA GLY A 278 11.64 12.69 41.87
C GLY A 278 12.08 12.19 43.24
N ALA A 279 12.14 13.08 44.24
CA ALA A 279 12.20 12.68 45.65
C ALA A 279 11.10 13.44 46.40
N GLY A 280 10.03 12.71 46.73
CA GLY A 280 8.91 13.20 47.50
C GLY A 280 9.29 13.51 48.94
N LYS A 281 8.65 14.54 49.49
CA LYS A 281 8.65 14.83 50.93
C LYS A 281 7.23 15.23 51.32
N SER A 282 6.50 14.25 51.84
CA SER A 282 5.36 14.45 52.73
C SER A 282 5.89 14.95 54.06
N ASP A 283 5.33 16.02 54.60
CA ASP A 283 5.02 16.20 56.03
C ASP A 283 4.41 17.59 56.27
N LEU A 284 3.53 17.64 57.26
CA LEU A 284 2.94 18.80 57.95
C LEU A 284 1.66 19.41 57.36
N GLU A 285 0.53 18.92 57.86
CA GLU A 285 -0.50 19.81 58.41
C GLU A 285 -1.15 19.17 59.66
N SER A 286 -0.98 19.82 60.80
CA SER A 286 -1.74 19.63 62.03
C SER A 286 -1.79 21.00 62.71
N GLN A 287 -2.90 21.70 62.52
CA GLN A 287 -3.53 22.58 63.49
C GLN A 287 -4.96 22.88 63.06
#